data_AF-A0A3Q7XIZ0-F1
#
_entry.id   AF-A0A3Q7XIZ0-F1
#
_cell.length_a   1.000
_cell.length_b   1.000
_cell.length_c   1.000
_cell.angle_alpha   90.00
_cell.angle_beta   90.00
_cell.angle_gamma   90.00
#
_symmetry.space_group_name_H-M   'P 1'
#
loop_
_entity.id
_entity.type
_entity.pdbx_description
1 polymer ?
#
loop_
_entity_poly.entity_id
_entity_poly.type
_entity_poly.pdbx_seq_one_letter_code
_entity_poly.pdbx_strand_id
1 'polypeptide(L)'
;MVMGKNGDKQTVNQLIFFNNRVQVKLPSSILDLVDDTYRKFSIYLDTDEIEKDIDGYLLVTNVSLGFDEEKYKSEDSGFSNSFLNNVQDGQGTMVVKNNLVVSGVGETQQSYKYSSNENCYFRKVGCSNYTILYDEVKNSCNKRSNSRFGLNFIRKLPVML
;
A
#
# COMPACT_ATOMS: atom_id res chain seq x y z
N MET A 1 -3.64 3.88 22.07
CA MET A 1 -5.04 4.37 22.10
C MET A 1 -5.09 5.56 23.03
N VAL A 2 -5.73 6.64 22.61
CA VAL A 2 -5.90 7.86 23.40
C VAL A 2 -7.38 8.19 23.42
N MET A 3 -7.92 8.43 24.62
CA MET A 3 -9.28 8.93 24.81
C MET A 3 -9.24 10.45 24.94
N GLY A 4 -10.23 11.11 24.36
CA GLY A 4 -10.41 12.56 24.43
C GLY A 4 -11.88 12.91 24.68
N LYS A 5 -12.16 14.21 24.88
CA LYS A 5 -13.52 14.73 25.09
C LYS A 5 -14.34 13.93 26.10
N ASN A 6 -13.78 13.65 27.28
CA ASN A 6 -14.45 12.89 28.35
C ASN A 6 -14.95 11.48 27.94
N GLY A 7 -14.36 10.87 26.92
CA GLY A 7 -14.74 9.55 26.43
C GLY A 7 -15.37 9.58 25.03
N ASP A 8 -15.81 10.74 24.57
CA ASP A 8 -16.53 10.94 23.32
C ASP A 8 -15.63 10.82 22.08
N LYS A 9 -14.31 10.90 22.28
CA LYS A 9 -13.32 10.76 21.22
C LYS A 9 -12.35 9.63 21.53
N GLN A 10 -12.08 8.80 20.53
CA GLN A 10 -11.07 7.75 20.57
C GLN A 10 -10.16 7.84 19.35
N THR A 11 -8.85 7.87 19.59
CA THR A 11 -7.84 7.81 18.52
C THR A 11 -6.89 6.62 18.73
N VAL A 12 -6.66 5.85 17.68
CA VAL A 12 -5.63 4.81 17.60
C VAL A 12 -4.70 5.15 16.46
N ASN A 13 -3.40 5.19 16.73
CA ASN A 13 -2.36 5.28 15.72
C ASN A 13 -1.31 4.24 16.08
N GLN A 14 -1.24 3.18 15.29
CA GLN A 14 -0.36 2.05 15.52
C GLN A 14 0.46 1.77 14.28
N LEU A 15 1.74 1.49 14.50
CA LEU A 15 2.68 1.04 13.49
C LEU A 15 3.30 -0.27 13.96
N ILE A 16 3.27 -1.30 13.11
CA ILE A 16 3.90 -2.58 13.34
C ILE A 16 4.94 -2.80 12.24
N PHE A 17 6.18 -3.04 12.65
CA PHE A 17 7.25 -3.44 11.75
C PHE A 17 7.49 -4.94 11.91
N PHE A 18 7.50 -5.66 10.79
CA PHE A 18 7.78 -7.09 10.77
C PHE A 18 8.76 -7.39 9.64
N ASN A 19 10.01 -7.66 10.03
CA ASN A 19 11.08 -7.94 9.10
C ASN A 19 11.47 -9.42 9.24
N ASN A 20 11.68 -10.08 8.11
CA ASN A 20 12.11 -11.47 8.08
C ASN A 20 13.29 -11.62 7.11
N ARG A 21 14.19 -12.55 7.44
CA ARG A 21 15.29 -12.98 6.58
C ARG A 21 15.31 -14.50 6.55
N VAL A 22 15.24 -15.07 5.36
CA VAL A 22 15.45 -16.49 5.12
C VAL A 22 16.77 -16.66 4.37
N GLN A 23 17.63 -17.55 4.86
CA GLN A 23 18.92 -17.85 4.22
C GLN A 23 19.04 -19.36 4.00
N VAL A 24 19.33 -19.75 2.77
CA VAL A 24 19.59 -21.13 2.38
C VAL A 24 21.07 -21.26 2.02
N LYS A 25 21.78 -22.13 2.74
CA LYS A 25 23.19 -22.43 2.50
C LYS A 25 23.32 -23.60 1.53
N LEU A 26 23.97 -23.36 0.39
CA LEU A 26 24.17 -24.39 -0.63
C LEU A 26 25.48 -25.16 -0.38
N PRO A 27 25.50 -26.51 -0.54
CA PRO A 27 26.69 -27.33 -0.24
C PRO A 27 27.91 -27.06 -1.14
N SER A 28 27.68 -26.64 -2.38
CA SER A 28 28.73 -26.30 -3.35
C SER A 28 28.72 -24.79 -3.56
N SER A 29 29.67 -24.09 -2.95
CA SER A 29 29.78 -22.63 -2.90
C SER A 29 29.78 -21.99 -4.29
N ILE A 30 28.74 -21.20 -4.59
CA ILE A 30 28.90 -19.99 -5.42
C ILE A 30 28.25 -18.78 -4.74
N LEU A 31 27.01 -18.85 -4.21
CA LEU A 31 26.40 -17.84 -3.33
C LEU A 31 25.28 -18.46 -2.46
N ASP A 32 25.09 -17.96 -1.23
CA ASP A 32 23.90 -18.29 -0.42
C ASP A 32 22.66 -17.62 -1.00
N LEU A 33 21.50 -18.30 -0.96
CA LEU A 33 20.23 -17.68 -1.32
C LEU A 33 19.64 -16.99 -0.10
N VAL A 34 19.39 -15.69 -0.22
CA VAL A 34 18.83 -14.81 0.80
C VAL A 34 17.50 -14.24 0.30
N ASP A 35 16.49 -14.26 1.16
CA ASP A 35 15.22 -13.56 0.99
C ASP A 35 15.02 -12.64 2.20
N ASP A 36 15.19 -11.34 1.98
CA ASP A 36 14.93 -10.29 2.95
C ASP A 36 13.57 -9.66 2.64
N THR A 37 12.66 -9.69 3.62
CA THR A 37 11.34 -9.07 3.52
C THR A 37 11.13 -8.09 4.66
N TYR A 38 10.84 -6.84 4.33
CA TYR A 38 10.50 -5.78 5.27
C TYR A 38 9.02 -5.44 5.14
N ARG A 39 8.28 -5.44 6.25
CA ARG A 39 6.85 -5.10 6.26
C ARG A 39 6.55 -4.02 7.28
N LYS A 40 5.68 -3.10 6.89
CA LYS A 40 5.11 -2.10 7.78
C LYS A 40 3.59 -2.16 7.67
N PHE A 41 2.93 -2.36 8.79
CA PHE A 41 1.48 -2.30 8.92
C PHE A 41 1.12 -1.06 9.72
N SER A 42 0.25 -0.22 9.18
CA SER A 42 -0.24 0.98 9.87
C SER A 42 -1.74 0.90 10.08
N ILE A 43 -2.20 1.23 11.28
CA ILE A 43 -3.60 1.35 11.62
C ILE A 43 -3.82 2.73 12.21
N TYR A 44 -4.68 3.50 11.57
CA TYR A 44 -5.22 4.73 12.11
C TYR A 44 -6.73 4.58 12.29
N LEU A 45 -7.24 4.99 13.44
CA LEU A 45 -8.66 5.08 13.74
C LEU A 45 -8.89 6.38 14.50
N ASP A 46 -9.85 7.18 14.07
CA ASP A 46 -10.32 8.35 14.79
C ASP A 46 -11.84 8.31 14.81
N THR A 47 -12.39 8.17 16.01
CA THR A 47 -13.84 8.14 16.23
C THR A 47 -14.21 9.29 17.16
N ASP A 48 -15.26 10.02 16.83
CA ASP A 48 -15.72 11.19 17.56
C ASP A 48 -17.25 11.24 17.59
N GLU A 49 -17.81 11.39 18.78
CA GLU A 49 -19.22 11.73 18.97
C GLU A 49 -19.38 13.24 18.91
N ILE A 50 -20.01 13.73 17.85
CA ILE A 50 -20.30 15.15 17.63
C ILE A 50 -21.80 15.43 17.67
N GLU A 51 -22.17 16.71 17.77
CA GLU A 51 -23.58 17.17 17.71
C GLU A 51 -24.49 16.46 18.71
N LYS A 52 -24.07 16.44 19.99
CA LYS A 52 -24.85 15.85 21.08
C LYS A 52 -26.08 16.70 21.38
N ASP A 53 -27.25 16.10 21.20
CA ASP A 53 -28.55 16.62 21.66
C ASP A 53 -29.11 15.69 22.75
N ILE A 54 -30.22 16.08 23.39
CA ILE A 54 -30.83 15.35 24.51
C ILE A 54 -31.06 13.87 24.16
N ASP A 55 -31.48 13.59 22.91
CA ASP A 55 -31.92 12.27 22.48
C ASP A 55 -30.98 11.60 21.46
N GLY A 56 -29.80 12.18 21.16
CA GLY A 56 -28.95 11.60 20.13
C GLY A 56 -27.60 12.29 19.89
N TYR A 57 -26.79 11.66 19.05
CA TYR A 57 -25.47 12.14 18.64
C TYR A 57 -25.11 11.64 17.24
N LEU A 58 -24.17 12.33 16.61
CA LEU A 58 -23.55 11.90 15.37
C LEU A 58 -22.21 11.21 15.69
N LEU A 59 -22.05 9.97 15.27
CA LEU A 59 -20.78 9.24 15.38
C LEU A 59 -20.03 9.35 14.04
N VAL A 60 -18.88 10.01 14.06
CA VAL A 60 -18.00 10.13 12.89
C VAL A 60 -16.78 9.25 13.12
N THR A 61 -16.43 8.42 12.13
CA THR A 61 -15.28 7.52 12.19
C THR A 61 -14.45 7.64 10.93
N ASN A 62 -13.15 7.85 11.08
CA ASN A 62 -12.15 7.74 10.04
C ASN A 62 -11.25 6.56 10.35
N VAL A 63 -10.97 5.70 9.36
CA VAL A 63 -10.05 4.57 9.48
C VAL A 63 -9.07 4.60 8.31
N SER A 64 -7.80 4.35 8.58
CA SER A 64 -6.81 4.10 7.53
C SER A 64 -6.02 2.83 7.88
N LEU A 65 -5.99 1.90 6.93
CA LEU A 65 -5.21 0.67 6.99
C LEU A 65 -4.12 0.74 5.93
N GLY A 66 -2.87 0.65 6.35
CA GLY A 66 -1.72 0.68 5.45
C GLY A 66 -0.91 -0.61 5.54
N PHE A 67 -0.43 -1.05 4.39
CA PHE A 67 0.49 -2.17 4.25
C PHE A 67 1.57 -1.82 3.22
N ASP A 68 2.81 -1.75 3.70
CA ASP A 68 3.99 -1.61 2.87
C ASP A 68 4.85 -2.86 2.97
N GLU A 69 5.33 -3.36 1.84
CA GLU A 69 6.26 -4.48 1.75
C GLU A 69 7.40 -4.16 0.78
N GLU A 70 8.63 -4.39 1.22
CA GLU A 70 9.82 -4.44 0.36
C GLU A 70 10.42 -5.84 0.46
N LYS A 71 10.66 -6.47 -0.69
CA LYS A 71 11.32 -7.76 -0.79
C LYS A 71 12.57 -7.65 -1.63
N TYR A 72 13.63 -8.29 -1.15
CA TYR A 72 14.92 -8.43 -1.82
C TYR A 72 15.30 -9.89 -1.78
N LYS A 73 15.46 -10.51 -2.95
CA LYS A 73 15.80 -11.92 -3.05
C LYS A 73 16.99 -12.11 -3.97
N SER A 74 17.97 -12.86 -3.50
CA SER A 74 19.03 -13.39 -4.36
C SER A 74 18.58 -14.74 -4.93
N GLU A 75 18.69 -14.88 -6.23
CA GLU A 75 18.34 -16.07 -7.00
C GLU A 75 19.56 -16.53 -7.82
N ASP A 76 19.58 -17.78 -8.27
CA ASP A 76 20.65 -18.29 -9.15
C ASP A 76 20.82 -17.44 -10.43
N SER A 77 19.75 -16.80 -10.89
CA SER A 77 19.72 -15.93 -12.07
C SER A 77 19.98 -14.43 -11.80
N GLY A 78 20.21 -14.02 -10.54
CA GLY A 78 20.49 -12.62 -10.17
C GLY A 78 19.72 -12.13 -8.94
N PHE A 79 19.41 -10.83 -8.90
CA PHE A 79 18.65 -10.22 -7.79
C PHE A 79 17.25 -9.83 -8.25
N SER A 80 16.23 -10.24 -7.50
CA SER A 80 14.85 -9.78 -7.69
C SER A 80 14.43 -8.87 -6.53
N ASN A 81 13.68 -7.83 -6.86
CA ASN A 81 13.09 -6.94 -5.88
C ASN A 81 11.60 -6.71 -6.18
N SER A 82 10.83 -6.51 -5.11
CA SER A 82 9.45 -6.08 -5.25
C SER A 82 9.04 -5.13 -4.15
N PHE A 83 8.19 -4.18 -4.51
CA PHE A 83 7.63 -3.16 -3.64
C PHE A 83 6.12 -3.23 -3.71
N LEU A 84 5.46 -3.20 -2.56
CA LEU A 84 4.02 -3.12 -2.42
C LEU A 84 3.69 -1.98 -1.47
N ASN A 85 2.79 -1.10 -1.88
CA ASN A 85 2.16 -0.08 -1.05
C ASN A 85 0.65 -0.22 -1.23
N ASN A 86 -0.07 -0.41 -0.13
CA ASN A 86 -1.51 -0.53 -0.11
C ASN A 86 -2.05 0.35 1.02
N VAL A 87 -2.85 1.35 0.67
CA VAL A 87 -3.55 2.20 1.62
C VAL A 87 -5.04 2.05 1.38
N GLN A 88 -5.78 1.75 2.44
CA GLN A 88 -7.23 1.66 2.46
C GLN A 88 -7.75 2.66 3.47
N ASP A 89 -8.49 3.66 2.99
CA ASP A 89 -9.13 4.67 3.80
C ASP A 89 -10.64 4.39 3.87
N GLY A 90 -11.22 4.71 5.01
CA GLY A 90 -12.64 4.57 5.26
C GLY A 90 -13.15 5.73 6.10
N GLN A 91 -14.32 6.23 5.75
CA GLN A 91 -15.00 7.30 6.47
C GLN A 91 -16.44 6.88 6.68
N GLY A 92 -16.93 7.05 7.90
CA GLY A 92 -18.27 6.65 8.30
C GLY A 92 -18.92 7.74 9.12
N THR A 93 -20.22 7.89 8.93
CA THR A 93 -21.05 8.76 9.77
C THR A 93 -22.32 8.01 10.11
N MET A 94 -22.66 7.96 11.39
CA MET A 94 -23.90 7.35 11.88
C MET A 94 -24.66 8.33 12.75
N VAL A 95 -25.99 8.37 12.59
CA VAL A 95 -26.88 9.09 13.50
C VAL A 95 -27.41 8.09 14.52
N VAL A 96 -27.18 8.37 15.79
CA VAL A 96 -27.67 7.55 16.91
C VAL A 96 -28.71 8.33 17.68
N LYS A 97 -29.89 7.74 17.90
CA LYS A 97 -30.96 8.32 18.71
C LYS A 97 -31.48 7.30 19.71
N ASN A 98 -31.63 7.66 20.99
CA ASN A 98 -32.06 6.73 22.05
C ASN A 98 -31.30 5.39 22.00
N ASN A 99 -29.98 5.46 21.79
CA ASN A 99 -29.07 4.32 21.63
C ASN A 99 -29.37 3.40 20.43
N LEU A 100 -30.16 3.85 19.45
CA LEU A 100 -30.45 3.16 18.21
C LEU A 100 -29.82 3.90 17.02
N VAL A 101 -29.16 3.16 16.13
CA VAL A 101 -28.68 3.71 14.86
C VAL A 101 -29.88 3.91 13.93
N VAL A 102 -30.15 5.16 13.55
CA VAL A 102 -31.29 5.51 12.69
C VAL A 102 -30.89 5.79 11.24
N SER A 103 -29.64 6.15 11.01
CA SER A 103 -29.05 6.25 9.67
C SER A 103 -27.54 6.12 9.72
N GLY A 104 -26.94 5.74 8.59
CA GLY A 104 -25.50 5.71 8.45
C GLY A 104 -25.10 5.75 6.98
N VAL A 105 -23.97 6.40 6.71
CA VAL A 105 -23.33 6.44 5.40
C VAL A 105 -21.85 6.14 5.56
N GLY A 106 -21.28 5.54 4.53
CA GLY A 106 -19.86 5.19 4.51
C GLY A 106 -19.26 5.40 3.14
N GLU A 107 -17.98 5.75 3.15
CA GLU A 107 -17.12 5.83 1.98
C GLU A 107 -15.85 5.03 2.24
N THR A 108 -15.34 4.37 1.20
CA THR A 108 -14.08 3.62 1.24
C THR A 108 -13.27 3.94 0.01
N GLN A 109 -11.96 4.10 0.17
CA GLN A 109 -11.01 4.26 -0.93
C GLN A 109 -9.84 3.31 -0.74
N GLN A 110 -9.32 2.75 -1.84
CA GLN A 110 -8.10 1.95 -1.83
C GLN A 110 -7.15 2.45 -2.91
N SER A 111 -5.89 2.64 -2.54
CA SER A 111 -4.76 2.83 -3.45
C SER A 111 -3.79 1.67 -3.27
N TYR A 112 -3.80 0.74 -4.23
CA TYR A 112 -2.92 -0.40 -4.27
C TYR A 112 -1.86 -0.22 -5.37
N LYS A 113 -0.60 -0.40 -5.01
CA LYS A 113 0.55 -0.30 -5.91
C LYS A 113 1.52 -1.43 -5.64
N TYR A 114 1.76 -2.24 -6.65
CA TYR A 114 2.76 -3.30 -6.65
C TYR A 114 3.70 -3.10 -7.85
N SER A 115 4.99 -3.28 -7.64
CA SER A 115 6.00 -3.27 -8.69
C SER A 115 7.14 -4.22 -8.37
N SER A 116 7.55 -4.99 -9.37
CA SER A 116 8.75 -5.82 -9.36
C SER A 116 9.56 -5.59 -10.64
N ASN A 117 10.66 -6.33 -10.81
CA ASN A 117 11.48 -6.28 -12.03
C ASN A 117 10.66 -6.51 -13.32
N GLU A 118 9.67 -7.40 -13.22
CA GLU A 118 8.93 -7.93 -14.37
C GLU A 118 7.50 -7.40 -14.45
N ASN A 119 6.83 -7.25 -13.31
CA ASN A 119 5.40 -7.01 -13.25
C ASN A 119 5.09 -5.75 -12.44
N CYS A 120 4.11 -4.97 -12.89
CA CYS A 120 3.51 -3.92 -12.08
C CYS A 120 2.00 -4.09 -12.07
N TYR A 121 1.40 -3.72 -10.94
CA TYR A 121 -0.05 -3.70 -10.79
C TYR A 121 -0.43 -2.51 -9.93
N PHE A 122 -1.34 -1.69 -10.43
CA PHE A 122 -1.87 -0.54 -9.73
C PHE A 122 -3.39 -0.61 -9.81
N ARG A 123 -4.06 -0.43 -8.68
CA ARG A 123 -5.50 -0.27 -8.64
C ARG A 123 -5.86 0.88 -7.71
N LYS A 124 -6.74 1.76 -8.19
CA LYS A 124 -7.35 2.80 -7.39
C LYS A 124 -8.85 2.62 -7.46
N VAL A 125 -9.50 2.32 -6.34
CA VAL A 125 -10.94 2.07 -6.29
C VAL A 125 -11.55 2.88 -5.16
N GLY A 126 -12.74 3.42 -5.40
CA GLY A 126 -13.49 4.20 -4.42
C GLY A 126 -14.97 3.87 -4.48
N CYS A 127 -15.60 3.77 -3.32
CA CYS A 127 -17.01 3.48 -3.17
C CYS A 127 -17.61 4.40 -2.13
N SER A 128 -18.80 4.93 -2.38
CA SER A 128 -19.59 5.70 -1.41
C SER A 128 -21.02 5.22 -1.44
N ASN A 129 -21.61 4.99 -0.27
CA ASN A 129 -23.00 4.58 -0.12
C ASN A 129 -23.41 3.44 -1.09
N TYR A 130 -22.63 2.36 -1.06
CA TYR A 130 -22.82 1.16 -1.90
C TYR A 130 -22.62 1.35 -3.41
N THR A 131 -22.14 2.52 -3.85
CA THR A 131 -21.89 2.83 -5.26
C THR A 131 -20.41 2.99 -5.54
N ILE A 132 -19.88 2.24 -6.50
CA ILE A 132 -18.51 2.41 -6.99
C ILE A 132 -18.43 3.74 -7.74
N LEU A 133 -17.59 4.66 -7.26
CA LEU A 133 -17.37 5.97 -7.86
C LEU A 133 -16.31 5.92 -8.96
N TYR A 134 -15.26 5.14 -8.73
CA TYR A 134 -14.18 4.92 -9.68
C TYR A 134 -13.50 3.58 -9.42
N ASP A 135 -12.99 2.97 -10.49
CA ASP A 135 -12.13 1.79 -10.44
C ASP A 135 -11.13 1.86 -11.61
N GLU A 136 -9.90 2.24 -11.29
CA GLU A 136 -8.81 2.40 -12.24
C GLU A 136 -7.78 1.30 -12.05
N VAL A 137 -7.49 0.55 -13.10
CA VAL A 137 -6.46 -0.51 -13.10
C VAL A 137 -5.37 -0.18 -14.12
N LYS A 138 -4.11 -0.37 -13.72
CA LYS A 138 -2.94 -0.27 -14.61
C LYS A 138 -2.00 -1.43 -14.32
N ASN A 139 -1.55 -2.10 -15.38
CA ASN A 139 -0.61 -3.22 -15.29
C ASN A 139 0.77 -2.90 -15.87
N SER A 140 0.96 -1.68 -16.39
CA SER A 140 2.20 -1.27 -17.04
C SER A 140 3.14 -0.57 -16.05
N CYS A 141 4.38 -1.03 -15.97
CA CYS A 141 5.45 -0.23 -15.40
C CYS A 141 5.79 0.91 -16.37
N ASN A 142 5.83 2.15 -15.91
CA ASN A 142 6.44 3.25 -16.68
C ASN A 142 7.97 3.02 -16.73
N LYS A 143 8.42 2.07 -17.56
CA LYS A 143 9.84 1.96 -17.88
C LYS A 143 10.17 3.19 -18.72
N ARG A 144 11.01 4.11 -18.19
CA ARG A 144 11.77 5.00 -19.08
C ARG A 144 12.43 4.08 -20.09
N SER A 145 12.16 4.27 -21.38
CA SER A 145 12.87 3.56 -22.43
C SER A 145 14.34 3.93 -22.29
N ASN A 146 15.14 3.09 -21.63
CA ASN A 146 16.56 3.13 -21.84
C ASN A 146 16.76 2.66 -23.28
N SER A 147 16.98 3.61 -24.19
CA SER A 147 17.34 3.38 -25.58
C SER A 147 18.67 2.62 -25.62
N ARG A 148 18.62 1.30 -25.45
CA ARG A 148 19.74 0.41 -25.76
C ARG A 148 19.71 0.10 -27.25
N PHE A 149 20.07 1.03 -28.12
CA PHE A 149 20.61 0.73 -29.44
C PHE A 149 21.36 1.94 -29.99
N GLY A 150 22.69 1.85 -29.94
CA GLY A 150 23.62 2.80 -30.53
C GLY A 150 25.06 2.28 -30.58
N LEU A 151 25.26 0.96 -30.63
CA LEU A 151 26.56 0.38 -30.96
C LEU A 151 26.72 0.36 -32.49
N ASN A 152 27.05 1.52 -33.06
CA ASN A 152 27.54 1.59 -34.43
C ASN A 152 29.01 1.16 -34.45
N PHE A 153 29.25 -0.14 -34.58
CA PHE A 153 30.52 -0.65 -35.08
C PHE A 153 30.67 -0.28 -36.55
N ILE A 154 31.26 0.88 -36.83
CA ILE A 154 31.83 1.15 -38.16
C ILE A 154 33.30 0.74 -38.12
N ARG A 155 33.58 -0.47 -38.63
CA ARG A 155 34.92 -0.87 -39.09
C ARG A 155 35.37 0.13 -40.15
N LYS A 156 36.33 1.01 -39.83
CA LYS A 156 37.13 1.68 -40.86
C LYS A 156 38.28 0.77 -41.25
N LEU A 157 38.26 0.27 -42.49
CA LEU A 157 39.42 -0.29 -43.18
C LEU A 157 40.41 0.84 -43.50
N PRO A 158 41.73 0.57 -43.55
CA PRO A 158 42.73 1.58 -43.82
C PRO A 158 42.81 1.84 -45.33
N VAL A 159 43.02 3.10 -45.72
CA VAL A 159 43.51 3.44 -47.05
C VAL A 159 44.90 4.03 -46.87
N MET A 160 45.89 3.31 -47.40
CA MET A 160 47.24 3.77 -47.64
C MET A 160 47.25 4.79 -48.78
N LEU A 161 47.97 5.89 -48.58
CA LEU A 161 48.69 6.64 -49.60
C LEU A 161 49.84 7.40 -48.92
#